data_AF-A0A1Q3A9K9-F1
#
_entry.id   AF-A0A1Q3A9K9-F1
#
_cell.length_a   1.000
_cell.length_b   1.000
_cell.length_c   1.000
_cell.angle_alpha   90.00
_cell.angle_beta   90.00
_cell.angle_gamma   90.00
#
_symmetry.space_group_name_H-M   'P 1'
#
loop_
_entity.id
_entity.type
_entity.pdbx_description
1 polymer ?
#
loop_
_entity_poly.entity_id
_entity_poly.type
_entity_poly.pdbx_seq_one_letter_code
_entity_poly.pdbx_strand_id
1 'polypeptide(L)'
;MTEYSADDARRLADEFKREGYFDQLKRDVLTQKHENDELPLEQSIRNNVADVVRKMVAEDENLIFKNRGSTSALIEAQLFKQGYKRLGEGENGIQLEEYLHKVLDDSELTQDIKNKLNGLGPTDGGDESTQNDGST
;
A
#
# COMPACT_ATOMS: atom_id res chain seq x y z
N MET A 1 -24.08 6.83 -22.34
CA MET A 1 -22.69 6.40 -22.08
C MET A 1 -21.88 7.65 -21.91
N THR A 2 -21.55 7.99 -20.66
CA THR A 2 -20.66 9.09 -20.33
C THR A 2 -19.23 8.68 -20.67
N GLU A 3 -18.57 9.43 -21.58
CA GLU A 3 -17.14 9.26 -21.83
C GLU A 3 -16.39 9.83 -20.63
N TYR A 4 -15.80 8.96 -19.81
CA TYR A 4 -14.90 9.39 -18.75
C TYR A 4 -13.60 9.88 -19.39
N SER A 5 -13.26 11.15 -19.18
CA SER A 5 -12.00 11.71 -19.64
C SER A 5 -10.84 11.27 -18.73
N ALA A 6 -9.60 11.33 -19.23
CA ALA A 6 -8.42 11.13 -18.39
C ALA A 6 -8.36 12.11 -17.20
N ASP A 7 -9.00 13.28 -17.35
CA ASP A 7 -9.12 14.29 -16.30
C ASP A 7 -10.08 13.85 -15.19
N ASP A 8 -11.15 13.12 -15.53
CA ASP A 8 -12.08 12.56 -14.53
C ASP A 8 -11.44 11.45 -13.70
N ALA A 9 -10.67 10.57 -14.36
CA ALA A 9 -9.91 9.53 -13.67
C ALA A 9 -8.87 10.14 -12.70
N ARG A 10 -8.19 11.19 -13.13
CA ARG A 10 -7.22 11.91 -12.29
C ARG A 10 -7.91 12.59 -11.10
N ARG A 11 -9.02 13.28 -11.33
CA ARG A 11 -9.80 13.93 -10.27
C ARG A 11 -10.26 12.91 -9.22
N LEU A 12 -10.83 11.80 -9.65
CA LEU A 12 -11.28 10.74 -8.75
C LEU A 12 -10.11 10.13 -7.95
N ALA A 13 -8.96 9.93 -8.57
CA ALA A 13 -7.77 9.44 -7.87
C ALA A 13 -7.24 10.45 -6.83
N ASP A 14 -7.25 11.73 -7.14
CA ASP A 14 -6.84 12.79 -6.21
C ASP A 14 -7.82 12.92 -5.04
N GLU A 15 -9.12 12.84 -5.32
CA GLU A 15 -10.18 12.86 -4.31
C GLU A 15 -10.14 11.62 -3.41
N PHE A 16 -9.95 10.43 -3.99
CA PHE A 16 -9.75 9.19 -3.25
C PHE A 16 -8.57 9.26 -2.27
N LYS A 17 -7.46 9.91 -2.67
CA LYS A 17 -6.32 10.17 -1.77
C LYS A 17 -6.66 11.21 -0.71
N ARG A 18 -7.35 12.29 -1.09
CA ARG A 18 -7.75 13.37 -0.18
C ARG A 18 -8.65 12.88 0.95
N GLU A 19 -9.57 11.97 0.66
CA GLU A 19 -10.44 11.34 1.67
C GLU A 19 -9.71 10.31 2.55
N GLY A 20 -8.42 10.07 2.31
CA GLY A 20 -7.59 9.16 3.12
C GLY A 20 -7.80 7.67 2.82
N TYR A 21 -8.58 7.32 1.79
CA TYR A 21 -8.87 5.92 1.45
C TYR A 21 -7.62 5.15 1.04
N PHE A 22 -6.71 5.80 0.31
CA PHE A 22 -5.43 5.19 -0.06
C PHE A 22 -4.60 4.80 1.17
N ASP A 23 -4.45 5.73 2.12
CA ASP A 23 -3.67 5.49 3.33
C ASP A 23 -4.33 4.47 4.25
N GLN A 24 -5.66 4.46 4.30
CA GLN A 24 -6.41 3.45 5.05
C GLN A 24 -6.18 2.05 4.47
N LEU A 25 -6.36 1.86 3.16
CA LEU A 25 -6.13 0.56 2.51
C LEU A 25 -4.70 0.08 2.68
N LYS A 26 -3.73 0.98 2.54
CA LYS A 26 -2.31 0.66 2.78
C LYS A 26 -2.09 0.19 4.23
N ARG A 27 -2.69 0.87 5.20
CA ARG A 27 -2.60 0.49 6.62
C ARG A 27 -3.25 -0.86 6.87
N ASP A 28 -4.41 -1.11 6.28
CA ASP A 28 -5.13 -2.37 6.43
C ASP A 28 -4.25 -3.53 5.96
N VAL A 29 -3.63 -3.42 4.78
CA VAL A 29 -2.67 -4.42 4.27
C VAL A 29 -1.49 -4.61 5.23
N LEU A 30 -0.89 -3.53 5.74
CA LEU A 30 0.29 -3.61 6.61
C LEU A 30 0.00 -4.15 8.01
N THR A 31 -1.24 -4.06 8.47
CA THR A 31 -1.67 -4.50 9.81
C THR A 31 -2.25 -5.91 9.82
N GLN A 32 -2.56 -6.47 8.65
CA GLN A 32 -2.94 -7.86 8.52
C GLN A 32 -1.79 -8.80 8.88
N LYS A 33 -2.16 -9.98 9.39
CA LYS A 33 -1.20 -11.06 9.64
C LYS A 33 -0.78 -11.70 8.32
N HIS A 34 0.51 -12.01 8.20
CA HIS A 34 1.03 -12.72 7.05
C HIS A 34 1.09 -14.22 7.36
N GLU A 35 0.24 -15.02 6.70
CA GLU A 35 0.21 -16.48 6.83
C GLU A 35 0.14 -16.97 8.28
N ASN A 36 1.14 -17.75 8.73
CA ASN A 36 1.25 -18.31 10.07
C ASN A 36 1.98 -17.40 11.06
N ASP A 37 2.32 -16.18 10.67
CA ASP A 37 3.01 -15.27 11.56
C ASP A 37 2.02 -14.71 12.60
N GLU A 38 2.45 -14.70 13.86
CA GLU A 38 1.65 -14.13 14.94
C GLU A 38 1.62 -12.60 14.87
N LEU A 39 2.61 -12.03 14.18
CA LEU A 39 2.84 -10.60 14.07
C LEU A 39 2.16 -9.97 12.84
N PRO A 40 1.83 -8.67 12.90
CA PRO A 40 1.43 -7.91 11.72
C PRO A 40 2.55 -7.89 10.67
N LEU A 41 2.18 -7.88 9.38
CA LEU A 41 3.12 -7.86 8.25
C LEU A 41 4.22 -6.79 8.41
N GLU A 42 3.85 -5.58 8.82
CA GLU A 42 4.82 -4.50 9.04
C GLU A 42 5.92 -4.89 10.04
N GLN A 43 5.54 -5.56 11.13
CA GLN A 43 6.49 -5.95 12.16
C GLN A 43 7.39 -7.08 11.66
N SER A 44 6.85 -8.03 10.90
CA SER A 44 7.62 -9.11 10.30
C SER A 44 8.64 -8.59 9.28
N ILE A 45 8.25 -7.63 8.42
CA ILE A 45 9.18 -6.96 7.49
C ILE A 45 10.29 -6.25 8.27
N ARG A 46 9.97 -5.52 9.34
CA ARG A 46 10.98 -4.83 10.17
C ARG A 46 11.97 -5.81 10.80
N ASN A 47 11.49 -6.95 11.29
CA ASN A 47 12.34 -7.98 11.87
C ASN A 47 13.29 -8.57 10.82
N ASN A 48 12.76 -8.91 9.64
CA ASN A 48 13.57 -9.46 8.54
C ASN A 48 14.61 -8.46 8.04
N VAL A 49 14.25 -7.17 7.92
CA VAL A 49 15.21 -6.10 7.58
C VAL A 49 16.31 -6.03 8.64
N ALA A 50 15.97 -6.08 9.93
CA ALA A 50 16.96 -6.06 11.00
C ALA A 50 17.93 -7.25 10.91
N ASP A 51 17.42 -8.45 10.59
CA ASP A 51 18.26 -9.64 10.43
C ASP A 51 19.15 -9.56 9.19
N VAL A 52 18.65 -9.03 8.07
CA VAL A 52 19.49 -8.78 6.89
C VAL A 52 20.59 -7.76 7.20
N VAL A 53 20.25 -6.66 7.88
CA VAL A 53 21.23 -5.64 8.31
C VAL A 53 22.30 -6.28 9.19
N ARG A 54 21.91 -7.09 10.19
CA ARG A 54 22.86 -7.79 11.07
C ARG A 54 23.80 -8.71 10.29
N LYS A 55 23.27 -9.49 9.34
CA LYS A 55 24.06 -10.36 8.47
C LYS A 55 25.05 -9.55 7.63
N MET A 56 24.59 -8.47 6.99
CA MET A 56 25.44 -7.58 6.19
C MET A 56 26.55 -6.91 7.01
N VAL A 57 26.25 -6.51 8.25
CA VAL A 57 27.23 -5.94 9.17
C VAL A 57 28.24 -6.99 9.65
N ALA A 58 27.82 -8.23 9.87
CA ALA A 58 28.73 -9.32 10.20
C ALA A 58 29.66 -9.68 9.02
N GLU A 59 29.19 -9.51 7.78
CA GLU A 59 29.98 -9.71 6.56
C GLU A 59 30.98 -8.55 6.31
N ASP A 60 30.61 -7.30 6.65
CA ASP A 60 31.47 -6.12 6.57
C ASP A 60 31.27 -5.19 7.77
N GLU A 61 32.10 -5.37 8.80
CA GLU A 61 32.06 -4.55 10.03
C GLU A 61 32.35 -3.06 9.75
N ASN A 62 32.98 -2.73 8.62
CA ASN A 62 33.22 -1.32 8.24
C ASN A 62 31.92 -0.54 8.03
N LEU A 63 30.79 -1.22 7.84
CA LEU A 63 29.47 -0.60 7.75
C LEU A 63 29.06 0.09 9.06
N ILE A 64 29.57 -0.36 10.22
CA ILE A 64 29.31 0.24 11.54
C ILE A 64 30.02 1.59 11.68
N PHE A 65 31.20 1.71 11.07
CA PHE A 65 32.07 2.88 11.21
C PHE A 65 31.77 4.00 10.19
N LYS A 66 30.92 3.73 9.20
CA LYS A 66 30.45 4.73 8.24
C LYS A 66 29.32 5.58 8.84
N ASN A 67 29.07 6.74 8.22
CA ASN A 67 27.92 7.58 8.57
C ASN A 67 26.63 6.75 8.46
N ARG A 68 25.82 6.74 9.53
CA ARG A 68 24.55 6.00 9.61
C ARG A 68 23.66 6.22 8.38
N GLY A 69 23.57 7.46 7.89
CA GLY A 69 22.77 7.77 6.70
C GLY A 69 23.30 7.10 5.43
N SER A 70 24.61 7.07 5.25
CA SER A 70 25.26 6.41 4.10
C SER A 70 25.14 4.89 4.17
N THR A 71 25.26 4.31 5.37
CA THR A 71 25.07 2.87 5.58
C THR A 71 23.62 2.44 5.31
N SER A 72 22.63 3.19 5.81
CA SER A 72 21.21 2.92 5.52
C SER A 72 20.93 2.97 4.01
N ALA A 73 21.40 4.01 3.32
CA ALA A 73 21.21 4.14 1.87
C ALA A 73 21.86 2.99 1.07
N LEU A 74 23.04 2.51 1.50
CA LEU A 74 23.70 1.37 0.86
C LEU A 74 22.90 0.08 1.05
N ILE A 75 22.40 -0.17 2.26
CA ILE A 75 21.60 -1.36 2.58
C ILE A 75 20.27 -1.34 1.81
N GLU A 76 19.56 -0.20 1.83
CA GLU A 76 18.33 0.00 1.07
C GLU A 76 18.55 -0.24 -0.43
N ALA A 77 19.62 0.33 -1.00
CA ALA A 77 19.95 0.15 -2.41
C ALA A 77 20.25 -1.31 -2.76
N GLN A 78 20.91 -2.06 -1.86
CA GLN A 78 21.17 -3.49 -2.08
C GLN A 78 19.89 -4.33 -2.00
N LEU A 79 19.03 -4.08 -1.00
CA LEU A 79 17.73 -4.74 -0.87
C LEU A 79 16.86 -4.48 -2.10
N PHE A 80 16.78 -3.22 -2.54
CA PHE A 80 15.98 -2.80 -3.69
C PHE A 80 16.49 -3.43 -4.99
N LYS A 81 17.80 -3.41 -5.26
CA LYS A 81 18.40 -4.00 -6.47
C LYS A 81 18.15 -5.50 -6.62
N GLN A 82 17.90 -6.19 -5.51
CA GLN A 82 17.64 -7.63 -5.51
C GLN A 82 16.15 -7.96 -5.47
N GLY A 83 15.26 -6.97 -5.65
CA GLY A 83 13.81 -7.19 -5.57
C GLY A 83 13.38 -7.72 -4.20
N TYR A 84 14.05 -7.26 -3.13
CA TYR A 84 13.80 -7.68 -1.75
C TYR A 84 13.94 -9.19 -1.47
N LYS A 85 14.55 -9.97 -2.37
CA LYS A 85 14.73 -11.42 -2.21
C LYS A 85 15.36 -11.83 -0.88
N ARG A 86 16.30 -11.02 -0.36
CA ARG A 86 16.94 -11.22 0.95
C ARG A 86 15.95 -11.21 2.12
N LEU A 87 14.80 -10.56 1.99
CA LEU A 87 13.74 -10.58 3.02
C LEU A 87 13.01 -11.93 3.07
N GLY A 88 13.10 -12.73 2.00
CA GLY A 88 12.60 -14.10 1.93
C GLY A 88 13.54 -15.15 2.50
N GLU A 89 14.77 -14.78 2.84
CA GLU A 89 15.80 -15.72 3.30
C GLU A 89 15.76 -15.91 4.82
N GLY A 90 15.20 -17.02 5.30
CA GLY A 90 15.21 -17.40 6.73
C GLY A 90 13.95 -18.13 7.18
N GLU A 91 13.89 -18.49 8.45
CA GLU A 91 12.76 -19.22 9.05
C GLU A 91 11.44 -18.41 9.01
N ASN A 92 11.53 -17.08 9.05
CA ASN A 92 10.39 -16.16 8.96
C ASN A 92 10.45 -15.29 7.68
N GLY A 93 11.07 -15.79 6.62
CA GLY A 93 11.24 -15.07 5.37
C GLY A 93 9.91 -14.68 4.73
N ILE A 94 9.83 -13.48 4.16
CA ILE A 94 8.67 -12.99 3.41
C ILE A 94 9.06 -12.80 1.95
N GLN A 95 8.39 -13.53 1.06
CA GLN A 95 8.44 -13.30 -0.39
C GLN A 95 7.65 -12.04 -0.74
N LEU A 96 8.21 -10.87 -0.41
CA LEU A 96 7.48 -9.61 -0.39
C LEU A 96 6.84 -9.25 -1.75
N GLU A 97 7.55 -9.48 -2.86
CA GLU A 97 7.00 -9.20 -4.20
C GLU A 97 5.80 -10.11 -4.53
N GLU A 98 5.91 -11.41 -4.24
CA GLU A 98 4.83 -12.38 -4.46
C GLU A 98 3.61 -12.04 -3.59
N TYR A 99 3.85 -11.69 -2.33
CA TYR A 99 2.80 -11.26 -1.41
C TYR A 99 2.10 -9.99 -1.91
N LEU A 100 2.86 -8.97 -2.32
CA LEU A 100 2.28 -7.73 -2.84
C LEU A 100 1.47 -7.98 -4.12
N HIS A 101 1.96 -8.81 -5.03
CA HIS A 101 1.18 -9.20 -6.21
C HIS A 101 -0.13 -9.88 -5.82
N LYS A 102 -0.08 -10.85 -4.91
CA LYS A 102 -1.28 -11.54 -4.42
C LYS A 102 -2.31 -10.59 -3.80
N VAL A 103 -1.87 -9.64 -2.99
CA VAL A 103 -2.75 -8.65 -2.36
C VAL A 103 -3.32 -7.67 -3.38
N LEU A 104 -2.50 -7.21 -4.33
CA LEU A 104 -2.94 -6.25 -5.35
C LEU A 104 -3.86 -6.88 -6.41
N ASP A 105 -3.73 -8.19 -6.63
CA ASP A 105 -4.60 -8.97 -7.50
C ASP A 105 -5.87 -9.47 -6.78
N ASP A 106 -6.05 -9.13 -5.51
CA ASP A 106 -7.23 -9.51 -4.74
C ASP A 106 -8.50 -8.83 -5.27
N SER A 107 -9.49 -9.66 -5.61
CA SER A 107 -10.80 -9.22 -6.07
C SER A 107 -11.57 -8.43 -5.01
N GLU A 108 -11.38 -8.74 -3.73
CA GLU A 108 -12.04 -8.01 -2.63
C GLU A 108 -11.49 -6.59 -2.52
N LEU A 109 -10.16 -6.44 -2.51
CA LEU A 109 -9.50 -5.13 -2.53
C LEU A 109 -9.94 -4.30 -3.74
N THR A 110 -10.00 -4.93 -4.92
CA THR A 110 -10.46 -4.28 -6.14
C THR A 110 -11.91 -3.81 -6.01
N GLN A 111 -12.78 -4.63 -5.43
CA GLN A 111 -14.18 -4.30 -5.24
C GLN A 111 -14.36 -3.16 -4.22
N ASP A 112 -13.58 -3.16 -3.14
CA ASP A 112 -13.60 -2.10 -2.14
C ASP A 112 -13.14 -0.76 -2.70
N ILE A 113 -12.10 -0.76 -3.54
CA ILE A 113 -11.67 0.44 -4.27
C ILE A 113 -12.81 0.96 -5.16
N LYS A 114 -13.46 0.07 -5.92
CA LYS A 114 -14.61 0.45 -6.77
C LYS A 114 -15.77 1.03 -5.95
N ASN A 115 -16.12 0.41 -4.83
CA ASN A 115 -17.20 0.86 -3.95
C ASN A 115 -16.92 2.28 -3.43
N LYS A 116 -15.69 2.54 -2.98
CA LYS A 116 -15.26 3.87 -2.52
C LYS A 116 -15.25 4.89 -3.66
N LEU A 117 -14.77 4.53 -4.85
CA LEU A 117 -14.78 5.42 -6.02
C LEU A 117 -16.19 5.76 -6.50
N ASN A 118 -17.12 4.80 -6.47
CA ASN A 118 -18.52 5.05 -6.83
C ASN A 118 -19.19 6.05 -5.87
N GLY A 119 -18.80 6.04 -4.58
CA GLY A 119 -19.24 7.04 -3.61
C GLY A 119 -18.69 8.45 -3.85
N LEU A 120 -17.63 8.59 -4.67
CA LEU A 120 -17.00 9.87 -5.05
C LEU A 120 -17.35 10.31 -6.48
N GLY A 121 -18.02 9.44 -7.25
CA GLY A 121 -18.52 9.77 -8.58
C GLY A 121 -19.58 10.88 -8.51
N PRO A 122 -19.77 11.65 -9.59
CA PRO A 122 -20.91 12.55 -9.67
C PRO A 122 -22.18 11.71 -9.48
N THR A 123 -22.99 12.06 -8.46
CA THR A 123 -24.33 11.53 -8.33
C THR A 123 -25.10 11.98 -9.56
N ASP A 124 -25.36 11.08 -10.51
CA ASP A 124 -26.37 11.34 -11.54
C ASP A 124 -27.67 11.73 -10.81
N GLY A 125 -28.22 12.89 -11.17
CA GLY A 125 -29.21 13.60 -10.38
C GLY A 125 -30.49 12.81 -10.05
N GLY A 126 -31.08 13.19 -8.91
CA GLY A 126 -32.41 12.84 -8.42
C GLY A 126 -32.45 13.07 -6.90
N ASP A 127 -33.27 13.92 -6.28
CA ASP A 127 -34.49 14.65 -6.69
C ASP A 127 -34.45 16.05 -6.06
N GLU A 128 -34.49 17.11 -6.87
CA GLU A 128 -35.10 18.38 -6.46
C GLU A 128 -36.61 18.25 -6.73
N SER A 129 -37.36 17.67 -5.80
CA SER A 129 -38.81 17.85 -5.78
C SER A 129 -39.12 19.26 -5.24
N THR A 130 -39.00 20.26 -6.12
CA THR A 130 -39.70 21.53 -5.98
C THR A 130 -41.18 21.28 -6.25
N GLN A 131 -41.94 20.89 -5.22
CA GLN A 131 -43.40 21.06 -5.26
C GLN A 131 -43.73 22.50 -4.91
N ASN A 132 -43.79 23.29 -5.97
CA ASN A 132 -44.43 24.58 -6.02
C ASN A 132 -45.91 24.33 -6.34
N ASP A 133 -46.80 24.31 -5.35
CA ASP A 133 -48.24 24.39 -5.56
C ASP A 133 -48.79 25.59 -4.79
N GLY A 134 -48.72 26.74 -5.45
CA GLY A 134 -49.60 27.88 -5.18
C GLY A 134 -50.69 27.92 -6.24
N SER A 135 -51.93 27.61 -5.85
CA SER A 135 -53.25 28.03 -6.38
C SER A 135 -54.29 27.11 -5.71
N THR A 136 -55.33 27.57 -5.03
CA THR A 136 -56.20 28.76 -5.22
C THR A 136 -56.71 29.25 -3.86
#